data_AF-A0A016QPZ2-F1
#
_entry.id   AF-A0A016QPZ2-F1
#
_cell.length_a   1.000
_cell.length_b   1.000
_cell.length_c   1.000
_cell.angle_alpha   90.00
_cell.angle_beta   90.00
_cell.angle_gamma   90.00
#
_symmetry.space_group_name_H-M   'P 1'
#
loop_
_entity.id
_entity.type
_entity.pdbx_description
1 polymer ?
#
loop_
_entity_poly.entity_id
_entity_poly.type
_entity_poly.pdbx_seq_one_letter_code
_entity_poly.pdbx_strand_id
1 'polypeptide(L)'
;MTTTKTDVFYTLRTLNVRQRHIIPGALVCLQVDDAFSPMLRSEVIWVRVQDCTDSGVYRGRVITDVEQFDELERGDDLYFRLEHVLFVQGEGVSA
;
A
#
# COMPACT_ATOMS: atom_id res chain seq x y z
N MET A 1 -20.03 21.57 -6.97
CA MET A 1 -18.95 21.25 -7.93
C MET A 1 -18.51 19.84 -7.62
N THR A 2 -18.83 18.89 -8.48
CA THR A 2 -18.50 17.46 -8.30
C THR A 2 -17.17 17.21 -8.99
N THR A 3 -16.11 17.05 -8.21
CA THR A 3 -14.77 16.76 -8.73
C THR A 3 -14.72 15.30 -9.16
N THR A 4 -14.59 15.06 -10.46
CA THR A 4 -14.38 13.73 -11.03
C THR A 4 -12.97 13.27 -10.63
N LYS A 5 -12.87 12.32 -9.70
CA LYS A 5 -11.59 11.74 -9.28
C LYS A 5 -11.07 10.90 -10.44
N THR A 6 -10.00 11.35 -11.07
CA THR A 6 -9.29 10.61 -12.13
C THR A 6 -8.62 9.40 -11.50
N ASP A 7 -8.83 8.20 -12.05
CA ASP A 7 -8.13 7.00 -11.60
C ASP A 7 -6.63 7.12 -11.89
N VAL A 8 -5.81 7.21 -10.84
CA VAL A 8 -4.34 7.29 -10.92
C VAL A 8 -3.77 5.88 -10.68
N PHE A 9 -2.82 5.46 -11.53
CA PHE A 9 -2.20 4.13 -11.49
C PHE A 9 -0.77 4.22 -10.93
N TYR A 10 -0.52 3.62 -9.77
CA TYR A 10 0.82 3.51 -9.15
C TYR A 10 1.47 2.14 -9.42
N THR A 11 2.80 2.09 -9.40
CA THR A 11 3.57 0.82 -9.52
C THR A 11 4.34 0.57 -8.22
N LEU A 12 4.19 -0.62 -7.64
CA LEU A 12 4.82 -1.04 -6.40
C LEU A 12 5.94 -2.05 -6.69
N ARG A 13 7.06 -1.98 -5.94
CA ARG A 13 8.24 -2.83 -6.19
C ARG A 13 8.18 -4.15 -5.42
N THR A 14 8.56 -5.25 -6.07
CA THR A 14 8.60 -6.59 -5.45
C THR A 14 9.82 -6.79 -4.53
N LEU A 15 9.60 -7.08 -3.25
CA LEU A 15 10.60 -7.59 -2.30
C LEU A 15 10.16 -8.96 -1.75
N ASN A 16 11.00 -9.98 -1.97
CA ASN A 16 10.71 -11.38 -1.59
C ASN A 16 10.76 -11.57 -0.07
N VAL A 17 9.62 -11.42 0.61
CA VAL A 17 9.44 -11.86 2.01
C VAL A 17 8.61 -13.15 2.02
N ARG A 18 9.08 -14.18 2.72
CA ARG A 18 8.44 -15.52 2.84
C ARG A 18 7.16 -15.49 3.70
N GLN A 19 6.22 -14.60 3.39
CA GLN A 19 4.97 -14.45 4.12
C GLN A 19 3.83 -14.96 3.24
N ARG A 20 3.09 -15.98 3.72
CA ARG A 20 2.05 -16.64 2.90
C ARG A 20 0.77 -15.83 2.80
N HIS A 21 0.42 -15.09 3.84
CA HIS A 21 -0.74 -14.19 3.88
C HIS A 21 -0.53 -13.07 4.88
N ILE A 22 -1.21 -11.95 4.65
CA ILE A 22 -1.36 -10.86 5.61
C ILE A 22 -2.82 -10.83 6.06
N ILE A 23 -3.01 -10.65 7.34
CA ILE A 23 -4.34 -10.61 7.96
C ILE A 23 -4.89 -9.19 7.97
N PRO A 24 -6.22 -9.01 7.92
CA PRO A 24 -6.86 -7.75 8.25
C PRO A 24 -6.38 -7.19 9.60
N GLY A 25 -6.19 -5.87 9.68
CA GLY A 25 -5.70 -5.18 10.87
C GLY A 25 -4.18 -5.11 11.00
N ALA A 26 -3.42 -5.96 10.29
CA ALA A 26 -1.96 -5.85 10.27
C ALA A 26 -1.51 -4.52 9.67
N LEU A 27 -0.35 -4.03 10.12
CA LEU A 27 0.33 -2.89 9.52
C LEU A 27 1.38 -3.41 8.55
N VAL A 28 1.38 -2.88 7.34
CA VAL A 28 2.35 -3.22 6.31
C VAL A 28 3.10 -1.98 5.89
N CYS A 29 4.39 -2.18 5.63
CA CYS A 29 5.29 -1.18 5.13
C CYS A 29 5.45 -1.40 3.62
N LEU A 30 5.16 -0.37 2.83
CA LEU A 30 5.25 -0.40 1.36
C LEU A 30 6.25 0.66 0.89
N GLN A 31 6.94 0.37 -0.21
CA GLN A 31 7.69 1.38 -0.96
C GLN A 31 6.83 1.85 -2.14
N VAL A 32 6.59 3.15 -2.21
CA VAL A 32 5.96 3.79 -3.36
C VAL A 32 7.07 4.42 -4.20
N ASP A 33 7.09 4.07 -5.48
CA ASP A 33 8.07 4.58 -6.43
C ASP A 33 7.34 5.30 -7.57
N ASP A 34 7.84 6.47 -7.95
CA ASP A 34 7.37 7.18 -9.13
C ASP A 34 8.03 6.60 -10.39
N ALA A 35 7.26 5.84 -11.17
CA ALA A 35 7.74 5.19 -12.39
C ALA A 35 7.78 6.13 -13.62
N PHE A 36 7.16 7.31 -13.54
CA PHE A 36 6.90 8.16 -14.71
C PHE A 36 7.50 9.56 -14.59
N SER A 37 7.88 10.01 -13.40
CA SER A 37 8.52 11.30 -13.20
C SER A 37 10.03 11.24 -13.48
N PRO A 38 10.59 12.26 -14.16
CA PRO A 38 12.03 12.39 -14.35
C PRO A 38 12.80 12.61 -13.03
N MET A 39 12.11 12.87 -11.92
CA MET A 39 12.74 13.12 -10.62
C MET A 39 12.91 11.87 -9.74
N LEU A 40 12.44 10.68 -10.17
CA LEU A 40 12.56 9.41 -9.43
C LEU A 40 12.34 9.58 -7.91
N ARG A 41 11.08 9.81 -7.53
CA ARG A 41 10.68 9.92 -6.13
C ARG A 41 10.41 8.53 -5.55
N SER A 42 10.83 8.33 -4.31
CA SER A 42 10.58 7.09 -3.57
C SER A 42 10.27 7.43 -2.11
N GLU A 43 9.20 6.85 -1.59
CA GLU A 43 8.78 7.05 -0.21
C GLU A 43 8.29 5.76 0.42
N VAL A 44 8.52 5.61 1.72
CA VAL A 44 8.07 4.47 2.49
C VAL A 44 6.84 4.87 3.28
N ILE A 45 5.77 4.11 3.12
CA ILE A 45 4.48 4.39 3.76
C ILE A 45 4.04 3.20 4.62
N TRP A 46 3.26 3.51 5.65
CA TRP A 46 2.58 2.50 6.45
C TRP A 46 1.10 2.44 6.11
N VAL A 47 0.62 1.21 5.98
CA VAL A 47 -0.74 0.91 5.55
C VAL A 47 -1.35 -0.11 6.51
N ARG A 48 -2.59 0.12 6.95
CA ARG A 48 -3.37 -0.87 7.70
C ARG A 48 -4.21 -1.70 6.75
N VAL A 49 -4.00 -3.01 6.73
CA VAL A 49 -4.77 -3.94 5.91
C VAL A 49 -6.23 -3.95 6.35
N GLN A 50 -7.13 -3.77 5.39
CA GLN A 50 -8.58 -3.81 5.60
C GLN A 50 -9.14 -5.20 5.24
N ASP A 51 -8.78 -5.69 4.06
CA ASP A 51 -9.25 -6.97 3.54
C ASP A 51 -8.25 -7.57 2.54
N CYS A 52 -8.46 -8.85 2.22
CA CYS A 52 -7.76 -9.58 1.18
C CYS A 52 -8.80 -10.24 0.29
N THR A 53 -8.61 -10.10 -1.02
CA THR A 53 -9.40 -10.82 -2.02
C THR A 53 -8.84 -12.22 -2.26
N ASP A 54 -9.66 -13.13 -2.79
CA ASP A 54 -9.25 -14.51 -3.12
C ASP A 54 -8.14 -14.57 -4.18
N SER A 55 -7.93 -13.48 -4.93
CA SER A 55 -6.88 -13.37 -5.95
C SER A 55 -5.52 -12.91 -5.38
N GLY A 56 -5.40 -12.77 -4.06
CA GLY A 56 -4.16 -12.36 -3.39
C GLY A 56 -3.86 -10.86 -3.48
N VAL A 57 -4.88 -10.05 -3.79
CA VAL A 57 -4.81 -8.58 -3.73
C VAL A 57 -5.37 -8.12 -2.39
N TYR A 58 -4.60 -7.31 -1.69
CA TYR A 58 -4.91 -6.72 -0.40
C TYR A 58 -5.41 -5.29 -0.60
N ARG A 59 -6.45 -4.91 0.13
CA ARG A 59 -6.83 -3.51 0.29
C ARG A 59 -6.28 -3.03 1.62
N GLY A 60 -5.62 -1.87 1.59
CA GLY A 60 -5.10 -1.25 2.80
C GLY A 60 -5.39 0.24 2.83
N ARG A 61 -5.44 0.80 4.03
CA ARG A 61 -5.62 2.23 4.28
C ARG A 61 -4.31 2.85 4.73
N VAL A 62 -3.89 3.93 4.09
CA VAL A 62 -2.69 4.68 4.46
C VAL A 62 -2.87 5.28 5.85
N ILE A 63 -1.90 5.08 6.73
CA ILE A 63 -1.95 5.58 8.12
C ILE A 63 -0.85 6.59 8.47
N THR A 64 0.13 6.79 7.57
CA THR A 64 1.14 7.84 7.66
C THR A 64 0.83 8.98 6.71
N ASP A 65 1.36 10.16 7.00
CA ASP A 65 1.37 11.24 6.02
C ASP A 65 2.37 10.88 4.91
N VAL A 66 2.11 11.35 3.69
CA VAL A 66 2.91 11.06 2.50
C VAL A 66 3.33 12.40 1.92
N GLU A 67 4.63 12.65 1.86
CA GLU A 67 5.16 13.99 1.56
C GLU A 67 5.58 14.16 0.10
N GLN A 68 6.03 13.08 -0.55
CA GLN A 68 6.57 13.14 -1.90
C GLN A 68 5.52 12.91 -2.99
N PHE A 69 4.31 12.49 -2.61
CA PHE A 69 3.22 12.12 -3.52
C PHE A 69 1.94 12.86 -3.14
N ASP A 70 1.68 14.00 -3.78
CA ASP A 70 0.49 14.83 -3.53
C ASP A 70 -0.84 14.08 -3.82
N GLU A 71 -0.77 13.02 -4.61
CA GLU A 71 -1.93 12.24 -5.02
C GLU A 71 -2.28 11.10 -4.04
N LEU A 72 -1.43 10.84 -3.04
CA LEU A 72 -1.64 9.82 -2.03
C LEU A 72 -1.64 10.46 -0.65
N GLU A 73 -2.76 10.38 0.06
CA GLU A 73 -2.89 11.01 1.38
C GLU A 73 -3.15 9.98 2.48
N ARG A 74 -2.90 10.42 3.72
CA ARG A 74 -3.33 9.67 4.89
C ARG A 74 -4.84 9.44 4.86
N GLY A 75 -5.24 8.18 4.98
CA GLY A 75 -6.64 7.76 4.95
C GLY A 75 -7.11 7.28 3.59
N ASP A 76 -6.33 7.47 2.52
CA ASP A 76 -6.62 6.85 1.24
C ASP A 76 -6.53 5.33 1.30
N ASP A 77 -7.34 4.68 0.46
CA ASP A 77 -7.29 3.25 0.27
C ASP A 77 -6.46 2.92 -0.97
N LEU A 78 -5.58 1.93 -0.86
CA LEU A 78 -4.76 1.43 -1.96
C LEU A 78 -4.82 -0.10 -2.03
N TYR A 79 -4.48 -0.63 -3.20
CA TYR A 79 -4.39 -2.06 -3.45
C TYR A 79 -2.94 -2.49 -3.62
N PHE A 80 -2.56 -3.59 -2.98
CA PHE A 80 -1.20 -4.14 -3.05
C PHE A 80 -1.21 -5.67 -3.02
N ARG A 81 -0.06 -6.27 -3.29
CA ARG A 81 0.18 -7.71 -3.25
C ARG A 81 1.26 -8.01 -2.23
N LEU A 82 1.36 -9.26 -1.78
CA LEU A 82 2.41 -9.69 -0.84
C LEU A 82 3.81 -9.30 -1.30
N GLU A 83 4.04 -9.39 -2.61
CA GLU A 83 5.32 -9.06 -3.22
C GLU A 83 5.70 -7.59 -3.02
N HIS A 84 4.74 -6.68 -2.86
CA HIS A 84 5.00 -5.25 -2.63
C HIS A 84 5.39 -4.90 -1.19
N VAL A 85 5.34 -5.87 -0.28
CA VAL A 85 5.45 -5.62 1.16
C VAL A 85 6.90 -5.73 1.61
N LEU A 86 7.42 -4.63 2.15
CA LEU A 86 8.78 -4.58 2.70
C LEU A 86 8.85 -5.24 4.08
N PHE A 87 7.83 -4.98 4.88
CA PHE A 87 7.79 -5.36 6.29
C PHE A 87 6.35 -5.42 6.78
N VAL A 88 6.08 -6.28 7.76
CA VAL A 88 4.76 -6.41 8.41
C VAL A 88 4.94 -6.27 9.91
N GLN A 89 4.13 -5.39 10.51
CA GLN A 89 4.04 -5.21 11.95
C GLN A 89 2.63 -5.57 12.43
N GLY A 90 2.59 -6.37 13.49
CA GLY A 90 1.36 -6.84 14.11
C GLY A 90 1.16 -8.33 13.87
N GLU A 91 0.86 -9.02 14.95
CA GLU A 91 0.25 -10.34 14.93
C GLU A 91 -1.26 -10.14 15.07
N GLY A 92 -2.04 -10.94 14.37
CA GLY A 92 -3.47 -10.98 14.58
C GLY A 92 -3.90 -12.42 14.45
N VAL A 93 -4.90 -12.72 15.25
CA VAL A 93 -5.39 -14.06 15.44
C VAL A 93 -6.35 -14.33 14.28
N SER A 94 -6.05 -15.34 13.45
CA SER A 94 -7.07 -15.89 12.56
C SER A 94 -8.22 -16.36 13.44
N ALA A 95 -9.40 -15.77 13.28
CA ALA A 95 -10.63 -16.35 13.80
C ALA A 95 -10.99 -17.63 13.03
#